data_AF-A0A1Q9MTS3-F1
#
_entry.id   AF-A0A1Q9MTS3-F1
#
_cell.length_a   1.000
_cell.length_b   1.000
_cell.length_c   1.000
_cell.angle_alpha   90.00
_cell.angle_beta   90.00
_cell.angle_gamma   90.00
#
_symmetry.space_group_name_H-M   'P 1'
#
loop_
_entity.id
_entity.type
_entity.pdbx_description
1 polymer ?
#
loop_
_entity_poly.entity_id
_entity_poly.type
_entity_poly.pdbx_seq_one_letter_code
_entity_poly.pdbx_strand_id
1 'polypeptide(L)'
;MASHVRIIILGTAGAVPSETASLPAIMLHFEGNQILFDCGEDIQRQFLKAGLKFNLPLVICISHMHGDHVIGIPGLLFNFNMGDRTAPLTIIGPRGIFSYLYHLRNDIGLRVECPLEVREIQPDLKVMQVFTNIGDPSLVEVQSIEQNIVFRNKLFSISTMESQHSVFALAYCVQERPIFGTFHPDIAKLKQIPEGPLWKKLQRGKSIEINGKVLDPLMEGIIEPPVRGRTIIYSGDTMLGPDFSVLSPAPDVLIHESMYLTQDAKLAEEKQHSTSQDAARVASKIQARYLILTHRSSRYNDPAAFLIESQSIFPNTILANDLDVLELKKNKVLEKIAKEPKS
;
A
#
# COMPACT_ATOMS: atom_id res chain seq x y z
N MET A 1 4.66 12.22 -19.01
CA MET A 1 5.16 12.54 -17.66
C MET A 1 5.79 11.28 -17.08
N ALA A 2 6.94 11.37 -16.42
CA ALA A 2 7.54 10.22 -15.77
C ALA A 2 6.61 9.72 -14.65
N SER A 3 6.02 8.52 -14.79
CA SER A 3 5.14 8.00 -13.75
C SER A 3 5.96 7.54 -12.53
N HIS A 4 5.90 8.32 -11.46
CA HIS A 4 6.46 8.00 -10.13
C HIS A 4 5.38 7.43 -9.22
N VAL A 5 5.79 6.66 -8.21
CA VAL A 5 4.93 6.35 -7.05
C VAL A 5 5.35 7.28 -5.94
N ARG A 6 4.43 8.10 -5.43
CA ARG A 6 4.67 8.94 -4.25
C ARG A 6 4.23 8.18 -3.00
N ILE A 7 5.11 8.10 -1.99
CA ILE A 7 4.84 7.61 -0.64
C ILE A 7 4.75 8.84 0.24
N ILE A 8 3.56 9.13 0.77
CA ILE A 8 3.27 10.31 1.56
C ILE A 8 2.95 9.84 2.97
N ILE A 9 3.80 10.22 3.91
CA ILE A 9 3.66 9.81 5.30
C ILE A 9 2.65 10.74 5.98
N LEU A 10 1.50 10.22 6.40
CA LEU A 10 0.46 11.02 7.05
C LEU A 10 0.50 10.92 8.56
N GLY A 11 1.03 9.84 9.13
CA GLY A 11 1.30 9.74 10.56
C GLY A 11 2.29 8.63 10.89
N THR A 12 3.04 8.83 11.96
CA THR A 12 4.18 7.99 12.35
C THR A 12 4.22 7.59 13.82
N ALA A 13 3.27 8.08 14.63
CA ALA A 13 3.17 7.70 16.04
C ALA A 13 2.59 6.30 16.20
N GLY A 14 3.03 5.56 17.21
CA GLY A 14 2.37 4.34 17.64
C GLY A 14 1.49 4.56 18.88
N ALA A 15 0.32 3.92 18.91
CA ALA A 15 -0.70 3.93 19.97
C ALA A 15 -1.38 5.29 20.27
N VAL A 16 -0.61 6.38 20.38
CA VAL A 16 -1.12 7.71 20.78
C VAL A 16 -0.43 8.81 19.99
N PRO A 17 -1.16 9.84 19.53
CA PRO A 17 -0.57 10.95 18.80
C PRO A 17 0.26 11.85 19.74
N SER A 18 1.11 12.66 19.13
CA SER A 18 1.86 13.74 19.79
C SER A 18 1.73 15.03 18.98
N GLU A 19 2.26 16.14 19.50
CA GLU A 19 2.28 17.42 18.78
C GLU A 19 2.96 17.31 17.40
N THR A 20 3.93 16.41 17.26
CA THR A 20 4.78 16.28 16.07
C THR A 20 4.52 15.01 15.25
N ALA A 21 3.69 14.08 15.73
CA ALA A 21 3.41 12.82 15.06
C ALA A 21 1.94 12.41 15.24
N SER A 22 1.22 12.30 14.13
CA SER A 22 -0.13 11.77 14.02
C SER A 22 -0.14 10.24 14.02
N LEU A 23 -1.33 9.68 14.24
CA LEU A 23 -1.56 8.23 14.26
C LEU A 23 -1.36 7.58 12.88
N PRO A 24 -1.15 6.26 12.83
CA PRO A 24 -0.71 5.55 11.63
C PRO A 24 -1.59 5.80 10.41
N ALA A 25 -0.94 6.32 9.38
CA ALA A 25 -1.52 6.48 8.05
C ALA A 25 -0.41 6.75 7.03
N ILE A 26 -0.38 5.97 5.94
CA ILE A 26 0.57 6.18 4.84
C ILE A 26 -0.15 6.10 3.50
N MET A 27 -0.01 7.15 2.70
CA MET A 27 -0.66 7.26 1.41
C MET A 27 0.32 6.97 0.27
N LEU A 28 0.00 6.00 -0.57
CA LEU A 28 0.59 5.86 -1.89
C LEU A 28 -0.24 6.60 -2.93
N HIS A 29 0.42 7.40 -3.76
CA HIS A 29 -0.21 8.03 -4.92
C HIS A 29 0.49 7.56 -6.20
N PHE A 30 -0.28 6.93 -7.07
CA PHE A 30 0.20 6.35 -8.32
C PHE A 30 -0.83 6.55 -9.44
N GLU A 31 -0.43 7.25 -10.51
CA GLU A 31 -1.24 7.44 -11.73
C GLU A 31 -2.71 7.83 -11.45
N GLY A 32 -2.92 8.82 -10.57
CA GLY A 32 -4.26 9.32 -10.22
C GLY A 32 -5.08 8.40 -9.30
N ASN A 33 -4.46 7.34 -8.77
CA ASN A 33 -5.05 6.44 -7.78
C ASN A 33 -4.35 6.62 -6.44
N GLN A 34 -5.11 6.44 -5.36
CA GLN A 34 -4.65 6.53 -3.99
C GLN A 34 -4.80 5.19 -3.29
N ILE A 35 -3.80 4.82 -2.49
CA ILE A 35 -3.86 3.65 -1.60
C ILE A 35 -3.44 4.13 -0.23
N LEU A 36 -4.31 4.02 0.76
CA LEU A 36 -4.06 4.43 2.13
C LEU A 36 -3.84 3.18 2.98
N PHE A 37 -2.67 3.04 3.59
CA PHE A 37 -2.42 2.05 4.63
C PHE A 37 -2.75 2.64 5.99
N ASP A 38 -3.67 1.99 6.71
CA ASP A 38 -4.24 2.42 7.98
C ASP A 38 -4.84 3.83 7.96
N CYS A 39 -5.68 4.11 8.95
CA CYS A 39 -6.52 5.29 8.99
C CYS A 39 -6.73 5.74 10.44
N GLY A 40 -5.63 6.15 11.07
CA GLY A 40 -5.65 6.68 12.43
C GLY A 40 -6.42 7.99 12.57
N GLU A 41 -6.72 8.35 13.82
CA GLU A 41 -7.46 9.58 14.15
C GLU A 41 -6.82 10.83 13.50
N ASP A 42 -7.66 11.82 13.20
CA ASP A 42 -7.28 13.10 12.59
C ASP A 42 -6.72 13.03 11.16
N ILE A 43 -6.91 11.89 10.48
CA ILE A 43 -6.46 11.69 9.09
C ILE A 43 -6.95 12.76 8.10
N GLN A 44 -8.15 13.30 8.29
CA GLN A 44 -8.71 14.36 7.44
C GLN A 44 -7.85 15.64 7.45
N ARG A 45 -7.30 16.03 8.61
CA ARG A 45 -6.40 17.18 8.71
C ARG A 45 -5.07 16.88 8.04
N GLN A 46 -4.57 15.65 8.15
CA GLN A 46 -3.34 15.24 7.46
C GLN A 46 -3.53 15.22 5.93
N PHE A 47 -4.71 14.80 5.41
CA PHE A 47 -5.06 14.92 3.99
C PHE A 47 -4.95 16.36 3.49
N LEU A 48 -5.54 17.32 4.22
CA LEU A 48 -5.49 18.73 3.88
C LEU A 48 -4.05 19.27 3.91
N LYS A 49 -3.29 18.98 4.97
CA LYS A 49 -1.89 19.44 5.11
C LYS A 49 -1.01 18.92 3.98
N ALA A 50 -1.21 17.67 3.57
CA ALA A 50 -0.49 17.00 2.49
C ALA A 50 -0.97 17.39 1.08
N GLY A 51 -2.04 18.18 0.94
CA GLY A 51 -2.60 18.56 -0.35
C GLY A 51 -3.18 17.38 -1.14
N LEU A 52 -3.67 16.35 -0.43
CA LEU A 52 -4.30 15.19 -1.05
C LEU A 52 -5.68 15.55 -1.61
N LYS A 53 -5.99 14.99 -2.78
CA LYS A 53 -7.31 15.16 -3.40
C LYS A 53 -8.30 14.20 -2.77
N PHE A 54 -9.47 14.70 -2.39
CA PHE A 54 -10.54 13.92 -1.77
C PHE A 54 -11.43 13.17 -2.77
N ASN A 55 -11.35 13.44 -4.08
CA ASN A 55 -12.18 12.81 -5.11
C ASN A 55 -11.35 12.08 -6.19
N LEU A 56 -10.43 11.21 -5.76
CA LEU A 56 -9.69 10.25 -6.60
C LEU A 56 -9.99 8.81 -6.17
N PRO A 57 -9.94 7.82 -7.08
CA PRO A 57 -10.06 6.40 -6.71
C PRO A 57 -9.16 6.05 -5.52
N LEU A 58 -9.74 5.50 -4.46
CA LEU A 58 -9.05 5.25 -3.18
C LEU A 58 -9.27 3.81 -2.75
N VAL A 59 -8.17 3.14 -2.38
CA VAL A 59 -8.20 1.87 -1.67
C VAL A 59 -7.63 2.09 -0.27
N ILE A 60 -8.41 1.82 0.78
CA ILE A 60 -7.95 1.86 2.17
C ILE A 60 -7.63 0.42 2.58
N CYS A 61 -6.42 0.15 3.06
CA CYS A 61 -5.95 -1.13 3.53
C CYS A 61 -5.67 -1.04 5.04
N ILE A 62 -6.52 -1.67 5.84
CA ILE A 62 -6.43 -1.69 7.30
C ILE A 62 -5.66 -2.93 7.72
N SER A 63 -4.52 -2.74 8.38
CA SER A 63 -3.68 -3.82 8.87
C SER A 63 -4.38 -4.62 9.95
N HIS A 64 -4.97 -3.97 10.95
CA HIS A 64 -5.62 -4.62 12.08
C HIS A 64 -6.64 -3.69 12.78
N MET A 65 -7.41 -4.24 13.74
CA MET A 65 -8.54 -3.53 14.39
C MET A 65 -8.18 -2.78 15.69
N HIS A 66 -6.93 -2.37 15.88
CA HIS A 66 -6.61 -1.43 16.98
C HIS A 66 -7.09 -0.02 16.65
N GLY A 67 -7.44 0.72 17.70
CA GLY A 67 -8.10 2.01 17.58
C GLY A 67 -7.30 3.02 16.76
N ASP A 68 -6.00 3.11 17.02
CA ASP A 68 -5.10 4.04 16.34
C ASP A 68 -4.91 3.78 14.84
N HIS A 69 -5.38 2.64 14.32
CA HIS A 69 -5.34 2.32 12.89
C HIS A 69 -6.70 2.48 12.20
N VAL A 70 -7.82 2.57 12.94
CA VAL A 70 -9.18 2.50 12.35
C VAL A 70 -10.11 3.65 12.72
N ILE A 71 -9.88 4.35 13.84
CA ILE A 71 -10.82 5.36 14.34
C ILE A 71 -10.86 6.65 13.52
N GLY A 72 -9.95 6.83 12.56
CA GLY A 72 -10.00 7.92 11.58
C GLY A 72 -10.97 7.66 10.42
N ILE A 73 -11.35 6.40 10.16
CA ILE A 73 -12.23 6.02 9.05
C ILE A 73 -13.56 6.78 9.11
N PRO A 74 -14.30 6.86 10.23
CA PRO A 74 -15.61 7.50 10.26
C PRO A 74 -15.53 8.99 9.90
N GLY A 75 -14.52 9.69 10.42
CA GLY A 75 -14.30 11.12 10.11
C GLY A 75 -13.94 11.33 8.64
N LEU A 76 -13.10 10.46 8.06
CA LEU A 76 -12.75 10.53 6.64
C LEU A 76 -13.95 10.27 5.74
N LEU A 77 -14.76 9.25 6.04
CA LEU A 77 -15.97 8.91 5.29
C LEU A 77 -17.03 10.01 5.41
N PHE A 78 -17.20 10.59 6.59
CA PHE A 78 -18.08 11.74 6.79
C PHE A 78 -17.66 12.93 5.91
N ASN A 79 -16.36 13.22 5.86
CA ASN A 79 -15.82 14.28 5.00
C ASN A 79 -16.07 14.00 3.51
N PHE A 80 -15.86 12.76 3.05
CA PHE A 80 -16.18 12.35 1.67
C PHE A 80 -17.66 12.56 1.33
N ASN A 81 -18.56 12.25 2.26
CA ASN A 81 -19.99 12.43 2.05
C ASN A 81 -20.37 13.92 1.97
N MET A 82 -19.80 14.76 2.84
CA MET A 82 -20.03 16.22 2.79
C MET A 82 -19.42 16.88 1.55
N GLY A 83 -18.43 16.25 0.93
CA GLY A 83 -17.77 16.74 -0.28
C GLY A 83 -18.34 16.19 -1.59
N ASP A 84 -19.52 15.55 -1.57
CA ASP A 84 -20.18 14.93 -2.73
C ASP A 84 -19.22 14.05 -3.55
N ARG A 85 -18.39 13.27 -2.86
CA ARG A 85 -17.40 12.41 -3.52
C ARG A 85 -18.10 11.41 -4.43
N THR A 86 -17.61 11.28 -5.67
CA THR A 86 -18.14 10.33 -6.68
C THR A 86 -17.13 9.26 -7.07
N ALA A 87 -15.84 9.46 -6.78
CA ALA A 87 -14.80 8.49 -7.10
C ALA A 87 -14.94 7.19 -6.27
N PRO A 88 -14.66 6.02 -6.87
CA PRO A 88 -14.82 4.74 -6.19
C PRO A 88 -13.92 4.62 -4.96
N LEU A 89 -14.43 3.91 -3.95
CA LEU A 89 -13.78 3.65 -2.69
C LEU A 89 -13.81 2.14 -2.40
N THR A 90 -12.65 1.57 -2.11
CA THR A 90 -12.55 0.19 -1.60
C THR A 90 -11.90 0.24 -0.23
N ILE A 91 -12.50 -0.42 0.77
CA ILE A 91 -11.92 -0.61 2.11
C ILE A 91 -11.61 -2.09 2.25
N ILE A 92 -10.36 -2.43 2.51
CA ILE A 92 -9.88 -3.80 2.70
C ILE A 92 -9.37 -3.89 4.13
N GLY A 93 -9.76 -4.92 4.87
CA GLY A 93 -9.33 -5.05 6.25
C GLY A 93 -9.56 -6.44 6.83
N PRO A 94 -9.12 -6.66 8.08
CA PRO A 94 -9.36 -7.90 8.81
C PRO A 94 -10.85 -8.12 9.08
N ARG A 95 -11.18 -9.35 9.51
CA ARG A 95 -12.47 -9.69 10.09
C ARG A 95 -12.95 -8.62 11.09
N GLY A 96 -14.18 -8.15 10.93
CA GLY A 96 -14.81 -7.14 11.78
C GLY A 96 -14.84 -5.74 11.16
N ILE A 97 -14.08 -5.46 10.11
CA ILE A 97 -14.09 -4.13 9.45
C ILE A 97 -15.47 -3.77 8.89
N PHE A 98 -16.21 -4.74 8.34
CA PHE A 98 -17.56 -4.48 7.85
C PHE A 98 -18.52 -4.22 9.01
N SER A 99 -18.47 -5.06 10.05
CA SER A 99 -19.31 -4.91 11.23
C SER A 99 -19.10 -3.55 11.90
N TYR A 100 -17.85 -3.11 12.03
CA TYR A 100 -17.50 -1.78 12.54
C TYR A 100 -18.21 -0.66 11.76
N LEU A 101 -18.10 -0.66 10.42
CA LEU A 101 -18.74 0.35 9.57
C LEU A 101 -20.27 0.26 9.60
N TYR A 102 -20.82 -0.95 9.64
CA TYR A 102 -22.26 -1.19 9.74
C TYR A 102 -22.84 -0.62 11.03
N HIS A 103 -22.18 -0.84 12.17
CA HIS A 103 -22.61 -0.27 13.44
C HIS A 103 -22.51 1.26 13.44
N LEU A 104 -21.42 1.83 12.93
CA LEU A 104 -21.31 3.29 12.81
C LEU A 104 -22.42 3.89 11.94
N ARG A 105 -22.81 3.22 10.84
CA ARG A 105 -23.96 3.66 10.06
C ARG A 105 -25.23 3.71 10.90
N ASN A 106 -25.50 2.67 11.68
CA ASN A 106 -26.76 2.55 12.41
C ASN A 106 -26.80 3.42 13.67
N ASP A 107 -25.66 3.57 14.34
CA ASP A 107 -25.57 4.22 15.64
C ASP A 107 -25.37 5.73 15.52
N ILE A 108 -24.57 6.18 14.54
CA ILE A 108 -24.25 7.61 14.35
C ILE A 108 -24.67 8.16 12.97
N GLY A 109 -25.38 7.36 12.17
CA GLY A 109 -25.88 7.80 10.87
C GLY A 109 -24.79 7.99 9.82
N LEU A 110 -23.64 7.30 9.94
CA LEU A 110 -22.56 7.37 8.94
C LEU A 110 -23.08 6.94 7.56
N ARG A 111 -22.90 7.79 6.54
CA ARG A 111 -23.30 7.52 5.16
C ARG A 111 -22.09 7.54 4.22
N VAL A 112 -22.17 6.71 3.19
CA VAL A 112 -21.20 6.67 2.09
C VAL A 112 -21.99 6.56 0.79
N GLU A 113 -22.03 7.65 0.03
CA GLU A 113 -22.81 7.73 -1.22
C GLU A 113 -21.98 7.45 -2.49
N CYS A 114 -20.65 7.55 -2.40
CA CYS A 114 -19.76 7.14 -3.49
C CYS A 114 -19.82 5.62 -3.70
N PRO A 115 -19.47 5.10 -4.89
CA PRO A 115 -19.36 3.67 -5.12
C PRO A 115 -18.39 3.03 -4.10
N LEU A 116 -18.90 2.12 -3.27
CA LEU A 116 -18.18 1.52 -2.15
C LEU A 116 -18.06 0.00 -2.32
N GLU A 117 -16.88 -0.53 -2.01
CA GLU A 117 -16.68 -1.93 -1.68
C GLU A 117 -15.98 -2.06 -0.33
N VAL A 118 -16.48 -2.93 0.55
CA VAL A 118 -15.78 -3.36 1.77
C VAL A 118 -15.37 -4.82 1.58
N ARG A 119 -14.07 -5.10 1.67
CA ARG A 119 -13.46 -6.43 1.48
C ARG A 119 -12.88 -6.90 2.82
N GLU A 120 -13.61 -7.79 3.48
CA GLU A 120 -13.22 -8.36 4.76
C GLU A 120 -12.48 -9.67 4.55
N ILE A 121 -11.22 -9.74 5.02
CA ILE A 121 -10.32 -10.87 4.79
C ILE A 121 -10.50 -11.95 5.87
N GLN A 122 -10.64 -13.20 5.44
CA GLN A 122 -10.68 -14.41 6.28
C GLN A 122 -9.56 -15.36 5.81
N PRO A 123 -8.29 -15.16 6.21
CA PRO A 123 -7.16 -15.89 5.62
C PRO A 123 -7.12 -17.36 6.02
N ASP A 124 -7.61 -17.69 7.20
CA ASP A 124 -7.80 -19.07 7.69
C ASP A 124 -8.68 -19.88 6.71
N LEU A 125 -9.69 -19.22 6.14
CA LEU A 125 -10.58 -19.79 5.14
C LEU A 125 -10.10 -19.56 3.69
N LYS A 126 -9.04 -18.76 3.49
CA LYS A 126 -8.57 -18.29 2.17
C LYS A 126 -9.67 -17.68 1.32
N VAL A 127 -10.58 -16.95 1.95
CA VAL A 127 -11.66 -16.22 1.27
C VAL A 127 -11.70 -14.77 1.75
N MET A 128 -12.35 -13.92 0.95
CA MET A 128 -12.78 -12.60 1.38
C MET A 128 -14.28 -12.44 1.17
N GLN A 129 -14.90 -11.72 2.09
CA GLN A 129 -16.28 -11.27 1.98
C GLN A 129 -16.28 -9.87 1.38
N VAL A 130 -17.11 -9.65 0.36
CA VAL A 130 -17.22 -8.39 -0.37
C VAL A 130 -18.62 -7.83 -0.19
N PHE A 131 -18.71 -6.63 0.38
CA PHE A 131 -19.94 -5.88 0.60
C PHE A 131 -19.93 -4.63 -0.28
N THR A 132 -21.07 -4.29 -0.88
CA THR A 132 -21.19 -3.14 -1.82
C THR A 132 -21.74 -1.86 -1.15
N ASN A 133 -22.05 -1.94 0.14
CA ASN A 133 -22.49 -0.83 0.97
C ASN A 133 -22.22 -1.19 2.44
N ILE A 134 -22.55 -0.29 3.37
CA ILE A 134 -22.41 -0.49 4.82
C ILE A 134 -23.76 -0.58 5.55
N GLY A 135 -24.86 -0.74 4.81
CA GLY A 135 -26.23 -0.72 5.33
C GLY A 135 -26.96 -2.05 5.32
N ASP A 136 -26.48 -3.03 4.56
CA ASP A 136 -27.11 -4.32 4.42
C ASP A 136 -26.08 -5.46 4.54
N PRO A 137 -26.04 -6.18 5.67
CA PRO A 137 -25.13 -7.29 5.87
C PRO A 137 -25.44 -8.52 5.00
N SER A 138 -26.63 -8.58 4.38
CA SER A 138 -27.02 -9.70 3.52
C SER A 138 -26.46 -9.59 2.10
N LEU A 139 -26.02 -8.39 1.69
CA LEU A 139 -25.43 -8.13 0.37
C LEU A 139 -23.93 -8.42 0.37
N VAL A 140 -23.60 -9.68 0.69
CA VAL A 140 -22.23 -10.19 0.76
C VAL A 140 -21.96 -11.21 -0.34
N GLU A 141 -20.86 -11.02 -1.05
CA GLU A 141 -20.29 -12.01 -1.95
C GLU A 141 -19.05 -12.64 -1.31
N VAL A 142 -18.89 -13.96 -1.42
CA VAL A 142 -17.69 -14.66 -0.96
C VAL A 142 -16.80 -14.96 -2.17
N GLN A 143 -15.56 -14.50 -2.13
CA GLN A 143 -14.56 -14.71 -3.18
C GLN A 143 -13.36 -15.46 -2.63
N SER A 144 -12.82 -16.42 -3.37
CA SER A 144 -11.56 -17.08 -3.03
C SER A 144 -10.38 -16.11 -3.15
N ILE A 145 -9.43 -16.21 -2.23
CA ILE A 145 -8.16 -15.47 -2.30
C ILE A 145 -7.13 -16.36 -2.99
N GLU A 146 -6.85 -16.04 -4.25
CA GLU A 146 -5.81 -16.70 -5.04
C GLU A 146 -4.51 -15.90 -5.00
N GLN A 147 -3.38 -16.59 -4.80
CA GLN A 147 -2.05 -15.98 -4.75
C GLN A 147 -1.95 -14.81 -3.76
N ASN A 148 -2.71 -14.87 -2.68
CA ASN A 148 -2.80 -13.81 -1.66
C ASN A 148 -3.34 -12.47 -2.18
N ILE A 149 -3.88 -12.39 -3.40
CA ILE A 149 -4.31 -11.13 -4.02
C ILE A 149 -5.74 -10.78 -3.61
N VAL A 150 -5.90 -9.63 -2.96
CA VAL A 150 -7.18 -9.14 -2.40
C VAL A 150 -7.77 -7.98 -3.20
N PHE A 151 -6.97 -7.35 -4.05
CA PHE A 151 -7.41 -6.32 -4.97
C PHE A 151 -6.54 -6.31 -6.24
N ARG A 152 -7.15 -6.02 -7.38
CA ARG A 152 -6.41 -5.81 -8.63
C ARG A 152 -7.16 -4.90 -9.58
N ASN A 153 -6.42 -4.07 -10.28
CA ASN A 153 -6.92 -3.33 -11.43
C ASN A 153 -5.89 -3.40 -12.58
N LYS A 154 -6.03 -2.50 -13.56
CA LYS A 154 -5.14 -2.41 -14.74
C LYS A 154 -3.75 -1.86 -14.43
N LEU A 155 -3.57 -1.23 -13.27
CA LEU A 155 -2.38 -0.47 -12.87
C LEU A 155 -1.56 -1.20 -11.80
N PHE A 156 -2.22 -1.83 -10.82
CA PHE A 156 -1.56 -2.54 -9.73
C PHE A 156 -2.42 -3.69 -9.18
N SER A 157 -1.79 -4.51 -8.34
CA SER A 157 -2.45 -5.47 -7.45
C SER A 157 -2.02 -5.25 -6.01
N ILE A 158 -2.90 -5.60 -5.07
CA ILE A 158 -2.62 -5.65 -3.64
C ILE A 158 -2.73 -7.10 -3.20
N SER A 159 -1.67 -7.62 -2.61
CA SER A 159 -1.66 -8.89 -1.91
C SER A 159 -1.51 -8.69 -0.40
N THR A 160 -1.90 -9.70 0.38
CA THR A 160 -1.83 -9.64 1.84
C THR A 160 -1.39 -10.97 2.46
N MET A 161 -0.81 -10.92 3.63
CA MET A 161 -0.52 -12.09 4.45
C MET A 161 -0.78 -11.75 5.91
N GLU A 162 -0.99 -12.77 6.73
CA GLU A 162 -1.06 -12.59 8.17
C GLU A 162 0.30 -12.12 8.71
N SER A 163 0.24 -11.09 9.55
CA SER A 163 1.36 -10.58 10.34
C SER A 163 1.27 -11.14 11.77
N GLN A 164 2.21 -10.81 12.65
CA GLN A 164 2.22 -11.38 14.01
C GLN A 164 2.04 -10.28 15.07
N HIS A 165 0.82 -10.14 15.59
CA HIS A 165 0.46 -9.09 16.56
C HIS A 165 -0.59 -9.59 17.58
N SER A 166 -1.01 -8.74 18.52
CA SER A 166 -1.94 -9.12 19.60
C SER A 166 -3.39 -9.35 19.18
N VAL A 167 -3.74 -8.87 18.00
CA VAL A 167 -4.98 -9.19 17.32
C VAL A 167 -4.66 -9.70 15.92
N PHE A 168 -5.65 -10.27 15.24
CA PHE A 168 -5.49 -10.67 13.85
C PHE A 168 -5.06 -9.46 13.00
N ALA A 169 -3.89 -9.58 12.36
CA ALA A 169 -3.21 -8.49 11.69
C ALA A 169 -2.70 -8.91 10.31
N LEU A 170 -2.63 -7.94 9.41
CA LEU A 170 -2.31 -8.12 8.00
C LEU A 170 -1.15 -7.21 7.59
N ALA A 171 -0.22 -7.77 6.83
CA ALA A 171 0.71 -7.02 6.01
C ALA A 171 0.17 -6.91 4.58
N TYR A 172 0.55 -5.86 3.86
CA TYR A 172 0.12 -5.64 2.48
C TYR A 172 1.31 -5.44 1.54
N CYS A 173 1.19 -5.91 0.31
CA CYS A 173 2.12 -5.61 -0.76
C CYS A 173 1.38 -5.01 -1.96
N VAL A 174 1.77 -3.80 -2.34
CA VAL A 174 1.32 -3.16 -3.58
C VAL A 174 2.35 -3.45 -4.66
N GLN A 175 1.89 -4.10 -5.73
CA GLN A 175 2.70 -4.40 -6.91
C GLN A 175 2.13 -3.69 -8.13
N GLU A 176 2.90 -2.76 -8.68
CA GLU A 176 2.63 -2.17 -9.99
C GLU A 176 2.65 -3.27 -11.06
N ARG A 177 1.70 -3.20 -12.00
CA ARG A 177 1.65 -4.14 -13.13
C ARG A 177 2.94 -4.04 -13.96
N PRO A 178 3.50 -5.17 -14.41
CA PRO A 178 4.62 -5.15 -15.34
C PRO A 178 4.25 -4.35 -16.59
N ILE A 179 5.16 -3.49 -17.01
CA ILE A 179 5.09 -2.85 -18.33
C ILE A 179 6.02 -3.61 -19.26
N PHE A 180 5.54 -3.92 -20.46
CA PHE A 180 6.42 -4.39 -21.51
C PHE A 180 7.43 -3.30 -21.85
N GLY A 181 8.66 -3.71 -22.19
CA GLY A 181 9.72 -2.76 -22.50
C GLY A 181 9.51 -2.06 -23.85
N THR A 182 10.59 -1.56 -24.43
CA THR A 182 10.53 -0.73 -25.65
C THR A 182 9.87 -1.50 -26.79
N PHE A 183 8.86 -0.90 -27.42
CA PHE A 183 8.31 -1.40 -28.68
C PHE A 183 9.21 -0.92 -29.81
N HIS A 184 9.52 -1.80 -30.78
CA HIS A 184 10.38 -1.52 -31.91
C HIS A 184 9.55 -1.42 -33.22
N PRO A 185 9.15 -0.19 -33.63
CA PRO A 185 8.34 0.03 -34.83
C PRO A 185 8.96 -0.55 -36.10
N ASP A 186 10.29 -0.47 -36.21
CA ASP A 186 11.02 -0.89 -37.41
C ASP A 186 10.91 -2.40 -37.63
N ILE A 187 10.95 -3.19 -36.56
CA ILE A 187 10.78 -4.66 -36.61
C ILE A 187 9.34 -5.00 -36.99
N ALA A 188 8.35 -4.28 -36.43
CA ALA A 188 6.95 -4.48 -36.78
C ALA A 188 6.66 -4.14 -38.25
N LYS A 189 7.26 -3.06 -38.78
CA LYS A 189 7.18 -2.66 -40.18
C LYS A 189 7.84 -3.67 -41.11
N LEU A 190 9.03 -4.16 -40.76
CA LEU A 190 9.73 -5.19 -41.53
C LEU A 190 8.90 -6.48 -41.66
N LYS A 191 8.12 -6.80 -40.63
CA LYS A 191 7.20 -7.94 -40.60
C LYS A 191 5.83 -7.64 -41.24
N GLN A 192 5.69 -6.49 -41.91
CA GLN A 192 4.48 -6.06 -42.63
C GLN A 192 3.24 -6.00 -41.72
N ILE A 193 3.43 -5.69 -40.44
CA ILE A 193 2.32 -5.58 -39.49
C ILE A 193 1.73 -4.17 -39.64
N PRO A 194 0.45 -4.03 -40.06
CA PRO A 194 -0.16 -2.72 -40.25
C PRO A 194 -0.24 -1.96 -38.92
N GLU A 195 0.06 -0.67 -38.99
CA GLU A 195 -0.08 0.25 -37.86
C GLU A 195 -1.54 0.29 -37.36
N GLY A 196 -1.72 0.55 -36.06
CA GLY A 196 -3.04 0.69 -35.43
C GLY A 196 -3.37 -0.43 -34.44
N PRO A 197 -4.53 -1.11 -34.53
CA PRO A 197 -5.01 -2.01 -33.48
C PRO A 197 -4.06 -3.17 -33.16
N LEU A 198 -3.35 -3.70 -34.17
CA LEU A 198 -2.40 -4.80 -34.00
C LEU A 198 -1.16 -4.34 -33.23
N TRP A 199 -0.63 -3.15 -33.52
CA TRP A 199 0.48 -2.58 -32.78
C TRP A 199 0.13 -2.37 -31.30
N LYS A 200 -1.09 -1.90 -31.02
CA LYS A 200 -1.58 -1.77 -29.63
C LYS A 200 -1.70 -3.11 -28.90
N LYS A 201 -1.97 -4.22 -29.61
CA LYS A 201 -1.94 -5.58 -29.04
C LYS A 201 -0.49 -6.02 -28.76
N LEU A 202 0.42 -5.85 -29.72
CA LEU A 202 1.83 -6.19 -29.59
C LEU A 202 2.54 -5.39 -28.49
N GLN A 203 2.23 -4.09 -28.36
CA GLN A 203 2.70 -3.21 -27.28
C GLN A 203 2.27 -3.68 -25.88
N ARG A 204 1.25 -4.55 -25.80
CA ARG A 204 0.77 -5.16 -24.55
C ARG A 204 1.25 -6.62 -24.42
N GLY A 205 2.26 -6.99 -25.20
CA GLY A 205 2.81 -8.34 -25.26
C GLY A 205 1.83 -9.40 -25.74
N LYS A 206 0.70 -9.01 -26.36
CA LYS A 206 -0.26 -9.98 -26.89
C LYS A 206 0.17 -10.43 -28.28
N SER A 207 0.24 -11.74 -28.48
CA SER A 207 0.44 -12.33 -29.80
C SER A 207 -0.71 -11.93 -30.74
N ILE A 208 -0.39 -11.81 -32.02
CA ILE A 208 -1.37 -11.52 -33.07
C ILE A 208 -1.34 -12.60 -34.13
N GLU A 209 -2.42 -12.74 -34.87
CA GLU A 209 -2.44 -13.54 -36.09
C GLU A 209 -2.41 -12.60 -37.29
N ILE A 210 -1.50 -12.85 -38.24
CA ILE A 210 -1.42 -12.13 -39.50
C ILE A 210 -1.04 -13.12 -40.60
N ASN A 211 -1.76 -13.08 -41.72
CA ASN A 211 -1.54 -13.98 -42.87
C ASN A 211 -1.52 -15.48 -42.49
N GLY A 212 -2.37 -15.90 -41.54
CA GLY A 212 -2.43 -17.28 -41.04
C GLY A 212 -1.25 -17.72 -40.16
N LYS A 213 -0.36 -16.80 -39.77
CA LYS A 213 0.74 -17.05 -38.83
C LYS A 213 0.50 -16.31 -37.52
N VAL A 214 0.68 -17.01 -36.40
CA VAL A 214 0.73 -16.39 -35.07
C VAL A 214 2.12 -15.79 -34.84
N LEU A 215 2.18 -14.51 -34.53
CA LEU A 215 3.38 -13.77 -34.17
C LEU A 215 3.33 -13.41 -32.68
N ASP A 216 4.35 -13.86 -31.96
CA ASP A 216 4.57 -13.46 -30.58
C ASP A 216 5.54 -12.26 -30.54
N PRO A 217 5.15 -11.11 -29.95
CA PRO A 217 5.97 -9.90 -30.00
C PRO A 217 7.32 -10.03 -29.28
N LEU A 218 7.44 -10.88 -28.25
CA LEU A 218 8.68 -11.09 -27.52
C LEU A 218 9.64 -11.95 -28.33
N MET A 219 9.13 -13.09 -28.85
CA MET A 219 9.94 -14.01 -29.65
C MET A 219 10.42 -13.36 -30.96
N GLU A 220 9.61 -12.48 -31.52
CA GLU A 220 9.90 -11.79 -32.77
C GLU A 220 10.75 -10.51 -32.57
N GLY A 221 11.12 -10.19 -31.32
CA GLY A 221 11.91 -9.00 -30.97
C GLY A 221 11.17 -7.67 -31.18
N ILE A 222 9.85 -7.70 -31.40
CA ILE A 222 9.02 -6.51 -31.62
C ILE A 222 8.89 -5.70 -30.33
N ILE A 223 8.97 -6.35 -29.17
CA ILE A 223 8.96 -5.72 -27.86
C ILE A 223 10.00 -6.34 -26.95
N GLU A 224 10.62 -5.51 -26.11
CA GLU A 224 11.50 -6.00 -25.06
C GLU A 224 10.72 -6.74 -23.95
N PRO A 225 11.39 -7.65 -23.21
CA PRO A 225 10.80 -8.36 -22.07
C PRO A 225 10.13 -7.44 -21.05
N PRO A 226 9.07 -7.91 -20.37
CA PRO A 226 8.39 -7.14 -19.35
C PRO A 226 9.34 -6.80 -18.19
N VAL A 227 9.33 -5.55 -17.78
CA VAL A 227 10.06 -5.08 -16.60
C VAL A 227 9.16 -5.22 -15.38
N ARG A 228 9.69 -5.84 -14.31
CA ARG A 228 8.98 -5.94 -13.02
C ARG A 228 8.60 -4.53 -12.54
N GLY A 229 7.29 -4.29 -12.38
CA GLY A 229 6.76 -3.07 -11.78
C GLY A 229 7.24 -2.90 -10.34
N ARG A 230 7.16 -1.67 -9.83
CA ARG A 230 7.57 -1.36 -8.45
C ARG A 230 6.78 -2.15 -7.42
N THR A 231 7.44 -2.56 -6.34
CA THR A 231 6.82 -3.27 -5.21
C THR A 231 7.08 -2.57 -3.89
N ILE A 232 6.01 -2.35 -3.12
CA ILE A 232 6.05 -1.71 -1.80
C ILE A 232 5.32 -2.61 -0.81
N ILE A 233 6.01 -3.02 0.26
CA ILE A 233 5.42 -3.78 1.36
C ILE A 233 5.16 -2.84 2.53
N TYR A 234 4.00 -2.97 3.16
CA TYR A 234 3.64 -2.36 4.44
C TYR A 234 3.42 -3.48 5.47
N SER A 235 4.18 -3.47 6.55
CA SER A 235 4.14 -4.54 7.55
C SER A 235 2.85 -4.55 8.39
N GLY A 236 2.22 -3.39 8.57
CA GLY A 236 1.36 -3.16 9.73
C GLY A 236 2.14 -3.28 11.03
N ASP A 237 1.43 -3.39 12.15
CA ASP A 237 2.04 -3.71 13.43
C ASP A 237 2.38 -5.21 13.49
N THR A 238 3.58 -5.50 13.97
CA THR A 238 4.09 -6.87 14.02
C THR A 238 5.31 -7.00 14.92
N MET A 239 5.43 -8.15 15.59
CA MET A 239 6.71 -8.61 16.10
C MET A 239 7.56 -9.26 15.01
N LEU A 240 8.82 -9.53 15.36
CA LEU A 240 9.72 -10.32 14.51
C LEU A 240 9.17 -11.74 14.31
N GLY A 241 9.19 -12.24 13.07
CA GLY A 241 8.75 -13.60 12.76
C GLY A 241 8.22 -13.77 11.34
N PRO A 242 7.25 -12.94 10.90
CA PRO A 242 6.66 -13.05 9.57
C PRO A 242 7.70 -12.97 8.44
N ASP A 243 7.53 -13.82 7.43
CA ASP A 243 8.35 -13.81 6.23
C ASP A 243 7.67 -13.07 5.08
N PHE A 244 7.89 -11.76 5.01
CA PHE A 244 7.30 -10.92 3.97
C PHE A 244 7.78 -11.24 2.55
N SER A 245 8.80 -12.10 2.37
CA SER A 245 9.21 -12.55 1.03
C SER A 245 8.12 -13.37 0.31
N VAL A 246 7.15 -13.91 1.07
CA VAL A 246 5.95 -14.58 0.55
C VAL A 246 5.08 -13.62 -0.26
N LEU A 247 5.06 -12.32 0.08
CA LEU A 247 4.33 -11.31 -0.68
C LEU A 247 5.10 -10.87 -1.92
N SER A 248 6.39 -10.59 -1.75
CA SER A 248 7.29 -10.21 -2.84
C SER A 248 8.74 -10.43 -2.44
N PRO A 249 9.51 -11.27 -3.16
CA PRO A 249 10.95 -11.36 -2.93
C PRO A 249 11.64 -10.09 -3.45
N ALA A 250 12.62 -9.58 -2.70
CA ALA A 250 13.37 -8.37 -3.03
C ALA A 250 12.49 -7.14 -3.38
N PRO A 251 11.64 -6.69 -2.42
CA PRO A 251 10.78 -5.54 -2.65
C PRO A 251 11.58 -4.25 -2.86
N ASP A 252 11.05 -3.31 -3.63
CA ASP A 252 11.73 -2.03 -3.82
C ASP A 252 11.68 -1.17 -2.54
N VAL A 253 10.59 -1.25 -1.78
CA VAL A 253 10.47 -0.58 -0.48
C VAL A 253 9.79 -1.50 0.52
N LEU A 254 10.36 -1.62 1.72
CA LEU A 254 9.69 -2.13 2.90
C LEU A 254 9.39 -0.96 3.83
N ILE A 255 8.12 -0.73 4.13
CA ILE A 255 7.66 0.16 5.19
C ILE A 255 7.37 -0.73 6.40
N HIS A 256 8.15 -0.56 7.47
CA HIS A 256 8.08 -1.42 8.64
C HIS A 256 7.82 -0.61 9.91
N GLU A 257 7.00 -1.16 10.80
CA GLU A 257 6.86 -0.63 12.15
C GLU A 257 8.19 -0.70 12.92
N SER A 258 8.39 0.23 13.84
CA SER A 258 9.58 0.29 14.68
C SER A 258 9.18 0.91 16.00
N MET A 259 8.30 0.23 16.74
CA MET A 259 7.74 0.77 17.96
C MET A 259 8.81 1.08 19.01
N TYR A 260 9.87 0.26 19.08
CA TYR A 260 10.89 0.33 20.12
C TYR A 260 12.34 0.38 19.59
N LEU A 261 13.24 0.90 20.42
CA LEU A 261 14.69 0.74 20.23
C LEU A 261 15.15 -0.62 20.79
N THR A 262 16.33 -1.08 20.38
CA THR A 262 16.84 -2.40 20.80
C THR A 262 17.02 -2.53 22.32
N GLN A 263 17.30 -1.44 23.03
CA GLN A 263 17.37 -1.44 24.50
C GLN A 263 16.06 -1.94 25.16
N ASP A 264 14.92 -1.79 24.49
CA ASP A 264 13.58 -2.18 24.97
C ASP A 264 13.04 -3.43 24.24
N ALA A 265 13.92 -4.28 23.68
CA ALA A 265 13.53 -5.46 22.91
C ALA A 265 12.58 -6.42 23.66
N LYS A 266 12.76 -6.58 24.99
CA LYS A 266 11.85 -7.38 25.81
C LYS A 266 10.42 -6.82 25.81
N LEU A 267 10.30 -5.49 25.89
CA LEU A 267 8.99 -4.85 25.84
C LEU A 267 8.38 -4.95 24.43
N ALA A 268 9.20 -4.86 23.38
CA ALA A 268 8.75 -5.09 22.02
C ALA A 268 8.13 -6.49 21.88
N GLU A 269 8.79 -7.53 22.40
CA GLU A 269 8.26 -8.90 22.43
C GLU A 269 6.97 -9.00 23.26
N GLU A 270 6.96 -8.48 24.49
CA GLU A 270 5.79 -8.49 25.39
C GLU A 270 4.57 -7.79 24.79
N LYS A 271 4.78 -6.74 23.99
CA LYS A 271 3.74 -5.96 23.31
C LYS A 271 3.52 -6.40 21.86
N GLN A 272 4.21 -7.45 21.41
CA GLN A 272 4.13 -8.00 20.06
C GLN A 272 4.39 -6.96 18.95
N HIS A 273 5.41 -6.14 19.16
CA HIS A 273 5.94 -5.16 18.21
C HIS A 273 7.40 -5.46 17.86
N SER A 274 7.95 -4.66 16.95
CA SER A 274 9.33 -4.79 16.48
C SER A 274 10.23 -3.68 17.03
N THR A 275 11.52 -4.00 17.16
CA THR A 275 12.54 -2.97 17.33
C THR A 275 13.02 -2.41 15.98
N SER A 276 13.70 -1.27 16.02
CA SER A 276 14.41 -0.69 14.86
C SER A 276 15.38 -1.69 14.19
N GLN A 277 16.10 -2.50 14.98
CA GLN A 277 17.02 -3.52 14.47
C GLN A 277 16.27 -4.71 13.88
N ASP A 278 15.12 -5.09 14.43
CA ASP A 278 14.29 -6.16 13.87
C ASP A 278 13.82 -5.79 12.47
N ALA A 279 13.29 -4.58 12.30
CA ALA A 279 12.91 -4.03 10.99
C ALA A 279 14.08 -4.07 9.99
N ALA A 280 15.29 -3.68 10.42
CA ALA A 280 16.50 -3.71 9.58
C ALA A 280 16.94 -5.14 9.20
N ARG A 281 16.84 -6.09 10.14
CA ARG A 281 17.12 -7.52 9.87
C ARG A 281 16.12 -8.10 8.88
N VAL A 282 14.84 -7.77 9.03
CA VAL A 282 13.80 -8.17 8.08
C VAL A 282 14.08 -7.62 6.69
N ALA A 283 14.37 -6.31 6.57
CA ALA A 283 14.72 -5.67 5.30
C ALA A 283 15.90 -6.36 4.61
N SER A 284 16.97 -6.63 5.38
CA SER A 284 18.15 -7.35 4.87
C SER A 284 17.82 -8.77 4.45
N LYS A 285 17.04 -9.52 5.24
CA LYS A 285 16.67 -10.92 4.98
C LYS A 285 15.87 -11.05 3.68
N ILE A 286 14.88 -10.18 3.47
CA ILE A 286 14.03 -10.23 2.27
C ILE A 286 14.64 -9.51 1.06
N GLN A 287 15.87 -9.00 1.20
CA GLN A 287 16.61 -8.26 0.18
C GLN A 287 15.83 -7.02 -0.32
N ALA A 288 15.15 -6.32 0.60
CA ALA A 288 14.52 -5.05 0.28
C ALA A 288 15.57 -4.06 -0.24
N ARG A 289 15.19 -3.17 -1.14
CA ARG A 289 16.11 -2.12 -1.63
C ARG A 289 16.19 -0.93 -0.67
N TYR A 290 15.06 -0.55 -0.09
CA TYR A 290 14.95 0.51 0.91
C TYR A 290 14.07 0.06 2.08
N LEU A 291 14.39 0.56 3.28
CA LEU A 291 13.60 0.41 4.50
C LEU A 291 13.10 1.79 4.93
N ILE A 292 11.80 1.90 5.20
CA ILE A 292 11.17 3.07 5.80
C ILE A 292 10.67 2.68 7.19
N LEU A 293 11.17 3.32 8.23
CA LEU A 293 10.76 3.12 9.62
C LEU A 293 9.60 4.05 9.96
N THR A 294 8.54 3.51 10.57
CA THR A 294 7.36 4.25 11.06
C THR A 294 6.86 3.66 12.40
N HIS A 295 5.70 4.11 12.87
CA HIS A 295 5.00 3.58 14.05
C HIS A 295 5.91 3.52 15.28
N ARG A 296 6.34 4.71 15.75
CA ARG A 296 7.33 4.84 16.83
C ARG A 296 6.66 5.22 18.13
N SER A 297 7.14 4.66 19.23
CA SER A 297 6.70 5.07 20.56
C SER A 297 7.13 6.51 20.85
N SER A 298 6.19 7.31 21.38
CA SER A 298 6.42 8.68 21.85
C SER A 298 7.37 8.77 23.06
N ARG A 299 7.77 7.64 23.63
CA ARG A 299 8.66 7.59 24.80
C ARG A 299 10.10 8.00 24.52
N TYR A 300 10.52 7.99 23.25
CA TYR A 300 11.88 8.31 22.86
C TYR A 300 11.95 9.77 22.41
N ASN A 301 12.73 10.57 23.15
CA ASN A 301 12.94 11.99 22.84
C ASN A 301 13.87 12.22 21.65
N ASP A 302 14.73 11.23 21.33
CA ASP A 302 15.64 11.29 20.18
C ASP A 302 15.23 10.26 19.12
N PRO A 303 14.45 10.67 18.10
CA PRO A 303 14.10 9.80 17.00
C PRO A 303 15.30 9.35 16.17
N ALA A 304 16.43 10.06 16.19
CA ALA A 304 17.61 9.71 15.39
C ALA A 304 18.21 8.35 15.80
N ALA A 305 18.02 7.94 17.06
CA ALA A 305 18.46 6.65 17.56
C ALA A 305 17.91 5.47 16.74
N PHE A 306 16.65 5.54 16.29
CA PHE A 306 16.04 4.52 15.43
C PHE A 306 16.79 4.37 14.12
N LEU A 307 17.15 5.49 13.50
CA LEU A 307 17.85 5.50 12.23
C LEU A 307 19.27 4.93 12.37
N ILE A 308 19.98 5.33 13.42
CA ILE A 308 21.36 4.88 13.70
C ILE A 308 21.39 3.37 13.93
N GLU A 309 20.50 2.85 14.78
CA GLU A 309 20.41 1.41 15.06
C GLU A 309 20.13 0.62 13.77
N SER A 310 19.13 1.04 12.98
CA SER A 310 18.78 0.33 11.75
C SER A 310 19.85 0.42 10.66
N GLN A 311 20.49 1.59 10.46
CA GLN A 311 21.54 1.78 9.43
C GLN A 311 22.79 0.95 9.70
N SER A 312 23.06 0.60 10.96
CA SER A 312 24.15 -0.31 11.32
C SER A 312 23.98 -1.72 10.72
N ILE A 313 22.75 -2.13 10.40
CA ILE A 313 22.39 -3.43 9.81
C ILE A 313 22.00 -3.27 8.34
N PHE A 314 21.23 -2.23 8.01
CA PHE A 314 20.68 -1.98 6.68
C PHE A 314 20.87 -0.50 6.30
N PRO A 315 21.95 -0.14 5.56
CA PRO A 315 22.31 1.26 5.31
C PRO A 315 21.23 2.08 4.56
N ASN A 316 20.45 1.45 3.67
CA ASN A 316 19.39 2.10 2.89
C ASN A 316 18.10 2.29 3.72
N THR A 317 18.24 2.80 4.94
CA THR A 317 17.12 3.06 5.85
C THR A 317 16.77 4.54 5.89
N ILE A 318 15.46 4.83 5.93
CA ILE A 318 14.89 6.16 6.07
C ILE A 318 13.97 6.16 7.29
N LEU A 319 14.15 7.14 8.18
CA LEU A 319 13.24 7.40 9.28
C LEU A 319 12.11 8.32 8.80
N ALA A 320 10.88 7.82 8.77
CA ALA A 320 9.73 8.59 8.34
C ALA A 320 9.32 9.62 9.40
N ASN A 321 8.89 10.80 8.95
CA ASN A 321 8.20 11.79 9.75
C ASN A 321 6.95 12.26 9.01
N ASP A 322 6.01 12.81 9.77
CA ASP A 322 4.77 13.32 9.23
C ASP A 322 4.98 14.34 8.10
N LEU A 323 4.21 14.14 7.03
CA LEU A 323 4.21 14.89 5.79
C LEU A 323 5.52 14.78 5.00
N ASP A 324 6.38 13.79 5.30
CA ASP A 324 7.43 13.39 4.40
C ASP A 324 6.83 12.87 3.08
N VAL A 325 7.44 13.25 1.96
CA VAL A 325 7.07 12.75 0.63
C VAL A 325 8.30 12.08 0.04
N LEU A 326 8.16 10.81 -0.33
CA LEU A 326 9.19 10.05 -1.04
C LEU A 326 8.69 9.68 -2.44
N GLU A 327 9.56 9.77 -3.43
CA GLU A 327 9.27 9.40 -4.81
C GLU A 327 10.06 8.17 -5.22
N LEU A 328 9.36 7.06 -5.49
CA LEU A 328 9.92 5.86 -6.09
C LEU A 328 9.82 5.97 -7.61
N LYS A 329 10.95 6.26 -8.25
CA LYS A 329 11.09 6.42 -9.70
C LYS A 329 11.00 5.06 -10.41
N LYS A 330 10.77 5.07 -11.73
CA LYS A 330 10.69 3.84 -12.56
C LYS A 330 11.97 2.99 -12.52
N ASN A 331 13.13 3.64 -12.38
CA ASN A 331 14.42 2.96 -12.20
C ASN A 331 14.63 2.44 -10.76
N LYS A 332 13.60 2.47 -9.91
CA LYS A 332 13.59 1.97 -8.54
C LYS A 332 14.59 2.71 -7.63
N VAL A 333 14.83 3.98 -7.94
CA VAL A 333 15.51 4.91 -7.03
C VAL A 333 14.44 5.60 -6.18
N LEU A 334 14.65 5.64 -4.87
CA LEU A 334 13.77 6.30 -3.91
C LEU A 334 14.44 7.60 -3.47
N GLU A 335 13.73 8.72 -3.62
CA GLU A 335 14.22 10.05 -3.24
C GLU A 335 13.22 10.71 -2.28
N LYS A 336 13.72 11.30 -1.20
CA LYS A 336 12.90 12.13 -0.31
C LYS A 336 12.81 13.53 -0.89
N ILE A 337 11.61 14.01 -1.14
CA ILE A 337 11.35 15.34 -1.69
C ILE A 337 11.40 16.37 -0.56
N ALA A 338 12.16 17.44 -0.75
CA ALA A 338 12.19 18.55 0.19
C ALA A 338 10.80 19.21 0.25
N LYS A 339 10.31 19.54 1.45
CA LYS A 339 9.11 20.37 1.59
C LYS A 339 9.41 21.73 0.93
N GLU A 340 8.71 22.07 -0.14
CA GLU A 340 8.70 23.45 -0.62
C GLU A 340 8.17 24.33 0.54
N PRO A 341 8.85 25.44 0.88
CA PRO A 341 8.31 26.37 1.86
C PRO A 341 6.97 26.87 1.30
N LYS A 342 5.87 26.59 2.03
CA LYS A 342 4.57 27.17 1.71
C LYS A 342 4.72 28.68 1.85
N SER A 343 4.59 29.39 0.73
CA SER A 343 4.58 30.87 0.63
C SER A 343 3.42 31.48 1.39
#